data_AF-A0A556A6M2-F1
#
_entry.id   AF-A0A556A6M2-F1
#
_cell.length_a   1.000
_cell.length_b   1.000
_cell.length_c   1.000
_cell.angle_alpha   90.00
_cell.angle_beta   90.00
_cell.angle_gamma   90.00
#
_symmetry.space_group_name_H-M   'P 1'
#
loop_
_entity.id
_entity.type
_entity.pdbx_description
1 polymer ?
#
loop_
_entity_poly.entity_id
_entity_poly.type
_entity_poly.pdbx_seq_one_letter_code
_entity_poly.pdbx_strand_id
1 'polypeptide(L)'
;MTLELVAEGLQFPEGPVAMADGSVLFTEIRGGTVSRVRPGREREVVAELGGGPNGLAIGPDGALYVTNNGGSFDWIDQDGLTIPGPAPSTHEGGAIQRLDLDTGKVRTLYTECDGHRLIGPNDLVFDRQGGFWFTDHGSGSHAERRFGRLYYALPDGSRIVAATPHLLAPNGVGLSPDEKTVYVADTYLGRLWAFDIVEPGVVRPVSAVEPGRVVANLQGVQYLDSLAVEAEGNVCVATLVNGGLTIFDPHTGGTEHLAVPDMLCTNLCFGGPDMRDAWITASGTGRLYKTRWPRPGLRLNYNA
;
A
#
# COMPACT_ATOMS: atom_id res chain seq x y z
N MET A 1 -14.00 18.68 1.03
CA MET A 1 -14.00 17.75 -0.12
C MET A 1 -15.24 16.88 -0.03
N THR A 2 -15.95 16.61 -1.13
CA THR A 2 -17.16 15.77 -1.12
C THR A 2 -16.80 14.33 -1.47
N LEU A 3 -17.18 13.36 -0.64
CA LEU A 3 -16.95 11.94 -0.88
C LEU A 3 -18.19 11.31 -1.53
N GLU A 4 -17.98 10.64 -2.66
CA GLU A 4 -18.96 9.78 -3.33
C GLU A 4 -18.74 8.34 -2.88
N LEU A 5 -19.79 7.67 -2.39
CA LEU A 5 -19.70 6.24 -2.07
C LEU A 5 -19.73 5.43 -3.37
N VAL A 6 -18.66 4.68 -3.62
CA VAL A 6 -18.51 3.83 -4.82
C VAL A 6 -18.98 2.41 -4.55
N ALA A 7 -18.61 1.85 -3.40
CA ALA A 7 -19.02 0.53 -2.96
C ALA A 7 -19.00 0.43 -1.43
N GLU A 8 -19.78 -0.50 -0.89
CA GLU A 8 -19.86 -0.82 0.53
C GLU A 8 -20.05 -2.33 0.74
N GLY A 9 -19.97 -2.77 2.00
CA GLY A 9 -20.03 -4.20 2.35
C GLY A 9 -18.74 -4.96 2.02
N LEU A 10 -17.63 -4.23 1.83
CA LEU A 10 -16.33 -4.78 1.46
C LEU A 10 -15.63 -5.41 2.66
N GLN A 11 -14.88 -6.49 2.43
CA GLN A 11 -14.16 -7.24 3.46
C GLN A 11 -12.74 -6.69 3.67
N PHE A 12 -12.65 -5.52 4.31
CA PHE A 12 -11.40 -4.77 4.56
C PHE A 12 -10.67 -4.39 3.26
N PRO A 13 -11.22 -3.44 2.46
CA PRO A 13 -10.69 -3.06 1.15
C PRO A 13 -9.33 -2.38 1.24
N GLU A 14 -8.41 -2.66 0.31
CA GLU A 14 -7.04 -2.15 0.29
C GLU A 14 -6.48 -2.05 -1.14
N GLY A 15 -5.28 -1.48 -1.30
CA GLY A 15 -4.52 -1.44 -2.54
C GLY A 15 -5.30 -0.99 -3.78
N PRO A 16 -6.04 0.13 -3.78
CA PRO A 16 -6.83 0.53 -4.93
C PRO A 16 -5.94 0.90 -6.12
N VAL A 17 -6.35 0.53 -7.34
CA VAL A 17 -5.70 0.91 -8.60
C VAL A 17 -6.75 1.44 -9.57
N ALA A 18 -6.62 2.70 -9.97
CA ALA A 18 -7.51 3.35 -10.92
C ALA A 18 -7.11 3.00 -12.37
N MET A 19 -8.02 2.36 -13.09
CA MET A 19 -7.81 1.87 -14.45
C MET A 19 -8.19 2.93 -15.50
N ALA A 20 -7.61 2.83 -16.69
CA ALA A 20 -7.87 3.76 -17.80
C ALA A 20 -9.32 3.73 -18.31
N ASP A 21 -10.01 2.59 -18.15
CA ASP A 21 -11.42 2.43 -18.48
C ASP A 21 -12.37 3.05 -17.44
N GLY A 22 -11.83 3.70 -16.39
CA GLY A 22 -12.56 4.33 -15.30
C GLY A 22 -13.02 3.37 -14.21
N SER A 23 -12.71 2.08 -14.32
CA SER A 23 -12.89 1.13 -13.22
C SER A 23 -11.79 1.26 -12.17
N VAL A 24 -12.04 0.69 -11.00
CA VAL A 24 -11.07 0.61 -9.90
C VAL A 24 -10.95 -0.84 -9.47
N LEU A 25 -9.72 -1.34 -9.46
CA LEU A 25 -9.35 -2.60 -8.80
C LEU A 25 -8.96 -2.30 -7.36
N PHE A 26 -9.16 -3.26 -6.46
CA PHE A 26 -8.72 -3.19 -5.07
C PHE A 26 -8.71 -4.61 -4.49
N THR A 27 -8.00 -4.82 -3.40
CA THR A 27 -8.07 -6.08 -2.65
C THR A 27 -9.11 -5.99 -1.56
N GLU A 28 -9.60 -7.14 -1.10
CA GLU A 28 -10.31 -7.27 0.16
C GLU A 28 -9.51 -8.22 1.04
N ILE A 29 -8.72 -7.70 1.99
CA ILE A 29 -7.75 -8.49 2.75
C ILE A 29 -8.46 -9.65 3.47
N ARG A 30 -9.56 -9.35 4.18
CA ARG A 30 -10.34 -10.36 4.90
C ARG A 30 -11.05 -11.31 3.95
N GLY A 31 -11.42 -10.82 2.76
CA GLY A 31 -12.07 -11.62 1.72
C GLY A 31 -11.12 -12.55 0.98
N GLY A 32 -9.81 -12.27 0.97
CA GLY A 32 -8.84 -13.05 0.21
C GLY A 32 -8.96 -12.85 -1.30
N THR A 33 -9.49 -11.70 -1.76
CA THR A 33 -9.85 -11.46 -3.16
C THR A 33 -9.25 -10.19 -3.75
N VAL A 34 -9.11 -10.17 -5.07
CA VAL A 34 -9.07 -8.93 -5.87
C VAL A 34 -10.47 -8.68 -6.40
N SER A 35 -10.96 -7.47 -6.20
CA SER A 35 -12.30 -7.02 -6.60
C SER A 35 -12.21 -5.82 -7.53
N ARG A 36 -13.28 -5.58 -8.27
CA ARG A 36 -13.40 -4.48 -9.24
C ARG A 36 -14.74 -3.80 -9.12
N VAL A 37 -14.76 -2.48 -9.29
CA VAL A 37 -15.98 -1.71 -9.54
C VAL A 37 -15.82 -0.94 -10.85
N ARG A 38 -16.73 -1.18 -11.81
CA ARG A 38 -16.83 -0.39 -13.05
C ARG A 38 -17.79 0.79 -12.83
N PRO A 39 -17.66 1.88 -13.62
CA PRO A 39 -18.59 3.01 -13.55
C PRO A 39 -20.05 2.56 -13.66
N GLY A 40 -20.85 2.89 -12.64
CA GLY A 40 -22.29 2.56 -12.59
C GLY A 40 -22.61 1.06 -12.49
N ARG A 41 -21.64 0.22 -12.10
CA ARG A 41 -21.83 -1.21 -11.89
C ARG A 41 -21.59 -1.57 -10.42
N GLU A 42 -22.17 -2.69 -10.02
CA GLU A 42 -21.86 -3.29 -8.72
C GLU A 42 -20.43 -3.88 -8.72
N ARG A 43 -19.92 -4.10 -7.51
CA ARG A 43 -18.67 -4.83 -7.25
C ARG A 43 -18.72 -6.23 -7.87
N GLU A 44 -17.61 -6.67 -8.45
CA GLU A 44 -17.36 -8.07 -8.80
C GLU A 44 -16.02 -8.55 -8.24
N VAL A 45 -15.91 -9.86 -7.97
CA VAL A 45 -14.64 -10.51 -7.65
C VAL A 45 -13.94 -10.90 -8.95
N VAL A 46 -12.70 -10.45 -9.11
CA VAL A 46 -11.85 -10.73 -10.29
C VAL A 46 -11.00 -11.98 -10.08
N ALA A 47 -10.50 -12.18 -8.86
CA ALA A 47 -9.69 -13.34 -8.51
C ALA A 47 -9.78 -13.66 -7.02
N GLU A 48 -9.74 -14.95 -6.69
CA GLU A 48 -9.56 -15.46 -5.34
C GLU A 48 -8.08 -15.84 -5.16
N LEU A 49 -7.41 -15.18 -4.21
CA LEU A 49 -5.99 -15.38 -3.94
C LEU A 49 -5.75 -16.16 -2.65
N GLY A 50 -6.71 -16.13 -1.72
CA GLY A 50 -6.53 -16.59 -0.35
C GLY A 50 -5.48 -15.77 0.40
N GLY A 51 -5.15 -16.18 1.62
CA GLY A 51 -4.23 -15.42 2.48
C GLY A 51 -4.84 -14.06 2.84
N GLY A 52 -4.07 -12.99 2.59
CA GLY A 52 -4.52 -11.61 2.76
C GLY A 52 -3.88 -10.72 1.69
N PRO A 53 -4.44 -10.68 0.47
CA PRO A 53 -3.96 -9.80 -0.58
C PRO A 53 -4.16 -8.35 -0.17
N ASN A 54 -3.17 -7.49 -0.40
CA ASN A 54 -3.12 -6.14 0.15
C ASN A 54 -2.84 -5.11 -0.98
N GLY A 55 -1.67 -4.49 -1.05
CA GLY A 55 -1.28 -3.58 -2.12
C GLY A 55 -1.30 -4.21 -3.52
N LEU A 56 -1.62 -3.36 -4.51
CA LEU A 56 -1.71 -3.71 -5.92
C LEU A 56 -0.93 -2.71 -6.78
N ALA A 57 -0.31 -3.21 -7.85
CA ALA A 57 0.25 -2.35 -8.90
C ALA A 57 0.17 -3.03 -10.26
N ILE A 58 -0.06 -2.25 -11.33
CA ILE A 58 0.11 -2.74 -12.70
C ILE A 58 1.61 -2.75 -13.02
N GLY A 59 2.10 -3.88 -13.53
CA GLY A 59 3.50 -4.02 -13.96
C GLY A 59 3.72 -3.69 -15.43
N PRO A 60 4.99 -3.70 -15.88
CA PRO A 60 5.37 -3.38 -17.26
C PRO A 60 4.78 -4.32 -18.32
N ASP A 61 4.35 -5.51 -17.92
CA ASP A 61 3.72 -6.52 -18.77
C ASP A 61 2.18 -6.47 -18.73
N GLY A 62 1.60 -5.44 -18.11
CA GLY A 62 0.15 -5.25 -18.00
C GLY A 62 -0.53 -6.16 -16.97
N ALA A 63 0.21 -7.04 -16.30
CA ALA A 63 -0.32 -7.87 -15.23
C ALA A 63 -0.47 -7.09 -13.93
N LEU A 64 -1.34 -7.57 -13.05
CA LEU A 64 -1.52 -7.05 -11.70
C LEU A 64 -0.55 -7.75 -10.75
N TYR A 65 0.27 -6.99 -10.03
CA TYR A 65 1.16 -7.50 -8.99
C TYR A 65 0.52 -7.24 -7.65
N VAL A 66 0.61 -8.23 -6.77
CA VAL A 66 -0.10 -8.28 -5.49
C VAL A 66 0.88 -8.59 -4.39
N THR A 67 0.92 -7.76 -3.36
CA THR A 67 1.47 -8.16 -2.07
C THR A 67 0.42 -8.98 -1.33
N ASN A 68 0.79 -10.16 -0.85
CA ASN A 68 -0.09 -11.01 -0.05
C ASN A 68 0.55 -11.24 1.31
N ASN A 69 -0.09 -10.71 2.35
CA ASN A 69 0.42 -10.80 3.72
C ASN A 69 0.23 -12.20 4.34
N GLY A 70 -0.33 -13.17 3.61
CA GLY A 70 -0.49 -14.54 4.08
C GLY A 70 -1.52 -14.71 5.20
N GLY A 71 -2.49 -13.80 5.32
CA GLY A 71 -3.51 -13.84 6.37
C GLY A 71 -2.94 -13.43 7.73
N SER A 72 -2.17 -12.34 7.76
CA SER A 72 -1.42 -11.90 8.94
C SER A 72 -2.26 -11.30 10.08
N PHE A 73 -3.59 -11.48 10.06
CA PHE A 73 -4.51 -10.89 11.03
C PHE A 73 -5.62 -11.87 11.43
N ASP A 74 -5.85 -12.01 12.73
CA ASP A 74 -7.18 -12.33 13.24
C ASP A 74 -8.08 -11.09 13.11
N TRP A 75 -9.39 -11.29 12.95
CA TRP A 75 -10.33 -10.19 12.70
C TRP A 75 -11.19 -9.93 13.92
N ILE A 76 -11.33 -8.65 14.29
CA ILE A 76 -12.19 -8.19 15.36
C ILE A 76 -13.28 -7.32 14.74
N ASP A 77 -14.53 -7.74 14.89
CA ASP A 77 -15.69 -6.93 14.49
C ASP A 77 -16.27 -6.24 15.74
N GLN A 78 -16.20 -4.92 15.80
CA GLN A 78 -16.65 -4.14 16.95
C GLN A 78 -17.21 -2.78 16.50
N ASP A 79 -18.37 -2.40 17.04
CA ASP A 79 -19.01 -1.09 16.82
C ASP A 79 -19.21 -0.73 15.32
N GLY A 80 -19.46 -1.76 14.49
CA GLY A 80 -19.65 -1.61 13.05
C GLY A 80 -18.35 -1.48 12.25
N LEU A 81 -17.20 -1.72 12.88
CA LEU A 81 -15.88 -1.71 12.25
C LEU A 81 -15.27 -3.11 12.21
N THR A 82 -14.62 -3.45 11.09
CA THR A 82 -13.69 -4.58 11.00
C THR A 82 -12.28 -4.09 11.28
N ILE A 83 -11.66 -4.60 12.34
CA ILE A 83 -10.36 -4.18 12.86
C ILE A 83 -9.34 -5.32 12.71
N PRO A 84 -8.14 -5.08 12.14
CA PRO A 84 -7.08 -6.08 12.10
C PRO A 84 -6.52 -6.30 13.51
N GLY A 85 -6.58 -7.55 13.96
CA GLY A 85 -6.06 -8.02 15.23
C GLY A 85 -4.62 -8.55 15.13
N PRO A 86 -4.13 -9.23 16.17
CA PRO A 86 -2.82 -9.87 16.14
C PRO A 86 -2.77 -10.97 15.06
N ALA A 87 -1.56 -11.28 14.60
CA ALA A 87 -1.34 -12.37 13.67
C ALA A 87 -1.71 -13.71 14.32
N PRO A 88 -2.44 -14.60 13.61
CA PRO A 88 -2.79 -15.90 14.13
C PRO A 88 -1.53 -16.76 14.29
N SER A 89 -1.56 -17.72 15.22
CA SER A 89 -0.45 -18.65 15.44
C SER A 89 -0.14 -19.54 14.23
N THR A 90 -1.06 -19.64 13.28
CA THR A 90 -0.93 -20.36 12.01
C THR A 90 -0.29 -19.54 10.90
N HIS A 91 0.03 -18.26 11.11
CA HIS A 91 0.61 -17.41 10.08
C HIS A 91 2.09 -17.78 9.82
N GLU A 92 2.39 -18.25 8.61
CA GLU A 92 3.71 -18.77 8.21
C GLU A 92 4.55 -17.79 7.38
N GLY A 93 3.96 -16.68 6.93
CA GLY A 93 4.58 -15.68 6.06
C GLY A 93 3.72 -15.36 4.85
N GLY A 94 4.21 -14.45 4.01
CA GLY A 94 3.49 -13.92 2.85
C GLY A 94 4.25 -14.10 1.55
N ALA A 95 3.74 -13.49 0.49
CA ALA A 95 4.27 -13.65 -0.86
C ALA A 95 4.07 -12.41 -1.73
N ILE A 96 4.89 -12.29 -2.77
CA ILE A 96 4.61 -11.46 -3.93
C ILE A 96 4.02 -12.34 -5.03
N GLN A 97 2.88 -11.93 -5.58
CA GLN A 97 2.14 -12.66 -6.59
C GLN A 97 1.92 -11.79 -7.84
N ARG A 98 1.80 -12.44 -8.98
CA ARG A 98 1.41 -11.86 -10.26
C ARG A 98 0.11 -12.49 -10.74
N LEU A 99 -0.89 -11.67 -11.02
CA LEU A 99 -2.19 -12.04 -11.56
C LEU A 99 -2.30 -11.56 -13.01
N ASP A 100 -2.55 -12.50 -13.90
CA ASP A 100 -2.99 -12.23 -15.26
C ASP A 100 -4.47 -11.84 -15.26
N LEU A 101 -4.81 -10.60 -15.63
CA LEU A 101 -6.17 -10.09 -15.57
C LEU A 101 -7.09 -10.66 -16.66
N ASP A 102 -6.53 -11.16 -17.77
CA ASP A 102 -7.32 -11.74 -18.86
C ASP A 102 -7.67 -13.20 -18.56
N THR A 103 -6.74 -13.95 -17.97
CA THR A 103 -6.94 -15.39 -17.70
C THR A 103 -7.30 -15.71 -16.25
N GLY A 104 -7.18 -14.75 -15.33
CA GLY A 104 -7.31 -14.97 -13.88
C GLY A 104 -6.19 -15.81 -13.27
N LYS A 105 -5.08 -16.03 -13.99
CA LYS A 105 -4.01 -16.96 -13.55
C LYS A 105 -3.09 -16.25 -12.56
N VAL A 106 -2.92 -16.87 -11.38
CA VAL A 106 -2.05 -16.38 -10.31
C VAL A 106 -0.73 -17.16 -10.33
N ARG A 107 0.39 -16.45 -10.22
CA ARG A 107 1.73 -17.01 -10.04
C ARG A 107 2.41 -16.36 -8.83
N THR A 108 2.88 -17.17 -7.90
CA THR A 108 3.78 -16.69 -6.84
C THR A 108 5.18 -16.45 -7.40
N LEU A 109 5.74 -15.27 -7.14
CA LEU A 109 7.08 -14.87 -7.58
C LEU A 109 8.10 -15.02 -6.45
N TYR A 110 7.78 -14.53 -5.26
CA TYR A 110 8.70 -14.52 -4.12
C TYR A 110 7.98 -14.90 -2.83
N THR A 111 8.63 -15.73 -2.01
CA THR A 111 8.23 -16.06 -0.63
C THR A 111 9.35 -15.81 0.37
N GLU A 112 10.55 -15.49 -0.11
CA GLU A 112 11.75 -15.24 0.69
C GLU A 112 12.75 -14.34 -0.06
N CYS A 113 13.66 -13.75 0.68
CA CYS A 113 14.83 -13.01 0.20
C CYS A 113 16.06 -13.49 0.97
N ASP A 114 17.10 -13.95 0.28
CA ASP A 114 18.35 -14.47 0.88
C ASP A 114 18.12 -15.52 1.98
N GLY A 115 17.18 -16.44 1.76
CA GLY A 115 16.83 -17.50 2.72
C GLY A 115 15.97 -17.05 3.92
N HIS A 116 15.58 -15.77 3.96
CA HIS A 116 14.65 -15.25 4.96
C HIS A 116 13.26 -15.08 4.37
N ARG A 117 12.27 -15.75 4.95
CA ARG A 117 10.87 -15.66 4.52
C ARG A 117 10.34 -14.23 4.59
N LEU A 118 9.56 -13.87 3.58
CA LEU A 118 8.66 -12.72 3.65
C LEU A 118 7.60 -12.98 4.71
N ILE A 119 7.26 -11.96 5.49
CA ILE A 119 6.39 -12.07 6.65
C ILE A 119 4.99 -11.57 6.29
N GLY A 120 4.85 -10.27 6.07
CA GLY A 120 3.61 -9.64 5.66
C GLY A 120 3.86 -8.58 4.59
N PRO A 121 4.16 -8.96 3.32
CA PRO A 121 4.16 -8.03 2.20
C PRO A 121 2.89 -7.17 2.22
N ASN A 122 3.06 -5.86 2.09
CA ASN A 122 2.01 -4.90 2.40
C ASN A 122 1.67 -4.01 1.20
N ASP A 123 2.60 -3.19 0.71
CA ASP A 123 2.34 -2.31 -0.44
C ASP A 123 3.50 -2.32 -1.45
N LEU A 124 3.27 -1.86 -2.68
CA LEU A 124 4.26 -1.89 -3.77
C LEU A 124 4.10 -0.78 -4.83
N VAL A 125 5.20 -0.39 -5.45
CA VAL A 125 5.25 0.59 -6.54
C VAL A 125 6.34 0.24 -7.56
N PHE A 126 6.00 0.32 -8.85
CA PHE A 126 6.96 0.12 -9.94
C PHE A 126 7.76 1.39 -10.27
N ASP A 127 9.06 1.22 -10.48
CA ASP A 127 9.94 2.25 -11.04
C ASP A 127 9.93 2.24 -12.58
N ARG A 128 10.54 3.25 -13.20
CA ARG A 128 10.62 3.35 -14.68
C ARG A 128 11.52 2.30 -15.33
N GLN A 129 12.33 1.61 -14.55
CA GLN A 129 13.24 0.56 -15.02
C GLN A 129 12.52 -0.80 -15.10
N GLY A 130 11.29 -0.89 -14.58
CA GLY A 130 10.44 -2.06 -14.63
C GLY A 130 10.58 -2.99 -13.42
N GLY A 131 11.42 -2.64 -12.44
CA GLY A 131 11.40 -3.30 -11.14
C GLY A 131 10.44 -2.60 -10.18
N PHE A 132 10.22 -3.19 -9.02
CA PHE A 132 9.30 -2.63 -8.03
C PHE A 132 9.89 -2.61 -6.64
N TRP A 133 9.58 -1.54 -5.91
CA TRP A 133 9.79 -1.42 -4.49
C TRP A 133 8.57 -1.97 -3.77
N PHE A 134 8.77 -2.69 -2.68
CA PHE A 134 7.67 -3.16 -1.85
C PHE A 134 8.06 -3.22 -0.39
N THR A 135 7.08 -3.09 0.48
CA THR A 135 7.25 -3.21 1.93
C THR A 135 6.80 -4.58 2.40
N ASP A 136 7.57 -5.12 3.34
CA ASP A 136 7.10 -6.19 4.22
C ASP A 136 6.85 -5.57 5.57
N HIS A 137 5.59 -5.53 6.01
CA HIS A 137 5.17 -4.92 7.28
C HIS A 137 5.69 -5.67 8.51
N GLY A 138 6.15 -6.91 8.33
CA GLY A 138 6.31 -7.86 9.41
C GLY A 138 4.95 -8.34 9.92
N SER A 139 4.91 -8.75 11.18
CA SER A 139 3.66 -9.17 11.84
C SER A 139 3.80 -9.07 13.35
N GLY A 140 2.69 -8.85 14.06
CA GLY A 140 2.68 -8.77 15.52
C GLY A 140 1.67 -9.76 16.10
N SER A 141 2.10 -10.57 17.06
CA SER A 141 1.20 -11.37 17.91
C SER A 141 0.98 -10.65 19.25
N HIS A 142 0.19 -11.23 20.14
CA HIS A 142 0.08 -10.72 21.52
C HIS A 142 1.41 -10.74 22.30
N ALA A 143 2.37 -11.58 21.90
CA ALA A 143 3.61 -11.80 22.64
C ALA A 143 4.84 -11.13 22.01
N GLU A 144 4.89 -11.08 20.69
CA GLU A 144 6.09 -10.66 19.97
C GLU A 144 5.77 -9.86 18.71
N ARG A 145 6.75 -9.08 18.29
CA ARG A 145 6.73 -8.35 17.03
C ARG A 145 7.87 -8.80 16.13
N ARG A 146 7.53 -9.22 14.92
CA ARG A 146 8.47 -9.43 13.83
C ARG A 146 8.56 -8.15 13.02
N PHE A 147 9.77 -7.60 12.89
CA PHE A 147 10.05 -6.37 12.16
C PHE A 147 10.05 -6.59 10.64
N GLY A 148 9.63 -5.54 9.95
CA GLY A 148 9.56 -5.49 8.49
C GLY A 148 10.82 -4.94 7.83
N ARG A 149 10.80 -4.79 6.50
CA ARG A 149 11.85 -4.16 5.68
C ARG A 149 11.28 -3.57 4.39
N LEU A 150 12.02 -2.66 3.78
CA LEU A 150 11.83 -2.27 2.38
C LEU A 150 12.65 -3.19 1.47
N TYR A 151 12.04 -3.65 0.39
CA TYR A 151 12.64 -4.51 -0.62
C TYR A 151 12.54 -3.90 -2.01
N TYR A 152 13.35 -4.45 -2.91
CA TYR A 152 13.24 -4.25 -4.35
C TYR A 152 13.29 -5.58 -5.08
N ALA A 153 12.49 -5.74 -6.12
CA ALA A 153 12.43 -6.98 -6.89
C ALA A 153 12.12 -6.78 -8.37
N LEU A 154 12.41 -7.81 -9.16
CA LEU A 154 12.09 -7.87 -10.59
C LEU A 154 10.80 -8.65 -10.86
N PRO A 155 9.98 -8.21 -11.85
CA PRO A 155 8.66 -8.79 -12.12
C PRO A 155 8.69 -10.22 -12.65
N ASP A 156 9.83 -10.68 -13.18
CA ASP A 156 10.00 -12.02 -13.75
C ASP A 156 10.33 -13.11 -12.71
N GLY A 157 10.57 -12.73 -11.46
CA GLY A 157 10.97 -13.65 -10.39
C GLY A 157 12.49 -13.87 -10.29
N SER A 158 13.31 -13.15 -11.06
CA SER A 158 14.75 -13.43 -11.15
C SER A 158 15.60 -12.79 -10.04
N ARG A 159 15.11 -11.74 -9.36
CA ARG A 159 15.89 -11.02 -8.34
C ARG A 159 15.00 -10.32 -7.33
N ILE A 160 15.35 -10.49 -6.05
CA ILE A 160 14.82 -9.76 -4.91
C ILE A 160 16.01 -9.34 -4.02
N VAL A 161 15.93 -8.17 -3.39
CA VAL A 161 16.94 -7.68 -2.44
C VAL A 161 16.28 -6.87 -1.31
N ALA A 162 16.76 -7.04 -0.08
CA ALA A 162 16.42 -6.15 1.02
C ALA A 162 17.18 -4.83 0.88
N ALA A 163 16.47 -3.73 0.66
CA ALA A 163 17.08 -2.41 0.46
C ALA A 163 17.47 -1.75 1.79
N THR A 164 16.81 -2.11 2.88
CA THR A 164 17.06 -1.55 4.21
C THR A 164 17.34 -2.64 5.25
N PRO A 165 17.96 -2.28 6.38
CA PRO A 165 17.82 -3.03 7.63
C PRO A 165 16.35 -3.14 8.07
N HIS A 166 16.13 -3.77 9.23
CA HIS A 166 14.80 -3.85 9.82
C HIS A 166 14.19 -2.47 10.10
N LEU A 167 12.93 -2.31 9.71
CA LEU A 167 12.04 -1.20 10.05
C LEU A 167 10.94 -1.71 10.98
N LEU A 168 10.34 -0.85 11.79
CA LEU A 168 9.39 -1.29 12.81
C LEU A 168 8.13 -1.88 12.15
N ALA A 169 7.54 -1.15 11.21
CA ALA A 169 6.29 -1.51 10.54
C ALA A 169 6.10 -0.77 9.21
N PRO A 170 6.98 -1.00 8.21
CA PRO A 170 6.87 -0.32 6.93
C PRO A 170 5.58 -0.76 6.22
N ASN A 171 4.83 0.20 5.70
CA ASN A 171 3.49 0.01 5.18
C ASN A 171 3.43 0.63 3.77
N GLY A 172 2.80 1.79 3.57
CA GLY A 172 2.78 2.44 2.26
C GLY A 172 4.16 2.73 1.69
N VAL A 173 4.30 2.55 0.37
CA VAL A 173 5.52 2.87 -0.37
C VAL A 173 5.22 3.62 -1.65
N GLY A 174 6.01 4.66 -1.95
CA GLY A 174 5.85 5.47 -3.15
C GLY A 174 7.15 6.14 -3.58
N LEU A 175 7.22 6.53 -4.85
CA LEU A 175 8.41 7.17 -5.41
C LEU A 175 8.19 8.68 -5.59
N SER A 176 9.24 9.47 -5.37
CA SER A 176 9.24 10.87 -5.80
C SER A 176 9.03 10.98 -7.31
N PRO A 177 8.50 12.11 -7.84
CA PRO A 177 8.28 12.27 -9.28
C PRO A 177 9.54 12.05 -10.14
N ASP A 178 10.73 12.34 -9.60
CA ASP A 178 12.01 12.11 -10.28
C ASP A 178 12.62 10.71 -10.04
N GLU A 179 11.98 9.89 -9.20
CA GLU A 179 12.40 8.56 -8.72
C GLU A 179 13.78 8.52 -8.07
N LYS A 180 14.19 9.63 -7.45
CA LYS A 180 15.43 9.68 -6.64
C LYS A 180 15.19 9.40 -5.16
N THR A 181 13.93 9.38 -4.73
CA THR A 181 13.55 9.07 -3.35
C THR A 181 12.46 8.01 -3.34
N VAL A 182 12.60 7.02 -2.46
CA VAL A 182 11.51 6.12 -2.08
C VAL A 182 11.02 6.50 -0.69
N TYR A 183 9.73 6.77 -0.58
CA TYR A 183 9.03 7.09 0.66
C TYR A 183 8.43 5.82 1.25
N VAL A 184 8.49 5.69 2.58
CA VAL A 184 7.88 4.58 3.32
C VAL A 184 7.16 5.10 4.53
N ALA A 185 5.86 4.82 4.62
CA ALA A 185 5.09 5.04 5.84
C ALA A 185 5.43 3.96 6.86
N ASP A 186 5.75 4.33 8.10
CA ASP A 186 5.90 3.41 9.22
C ASP A 186 4.68 3.53 10.14
N THR A 187 3.92 2.45 10.24
CA THR A 187 2.61 2.45 10.89
C THR A 187 2.69 2.86 12.35
N TYR A 188 3.50 2.21 13.17
CA TYR A 188 3.46 2.45 14.62
C TYR A 188 4.32 3.64 15.07
N LEU A 189 5.23 4.10 14.22
CA LEU A 189 5.99 5.33 14.49
C LEU A 189 5.23 6.61 14.12
N GLY A 190 4.12 6.49 13.39
CA GLY A 190 3.42 7.65 12.81
C GLY A 190 4.36 8.47 11.94
N ARG A 191 5.29 7.80 11.24
CA ARG A 191 6.46 8.40 10.59
C ARG A 191 6.46 8.18 9.09
N LEU A 192 6.74 9.22 8.32
CA LEU A 192 7.10 9.09 6.92
C LEU A 192 8.63 9.11 6.77
N TRP A 193 9.19 8.01 6.28
CA TRP A 193 10.59 7.90 5.89
C TRP A 193 10.79 8.36 4.44
N ALA A 194 11.99 8.87 4.16
CA ALA A 194 12.49 9.16 2.82
C ALA A 194 13.90 8.56 2.67
N PHE A 195 14.06 7.68 1.69
CA PHE A 195 15.34 7.02 1.39
C PHE A 195 15.84 7.47 0.03
N ASP A 196 17.07 7.98 -0.02
CA ASP A 196 17.67 8.44 -1.29
C ASP A 196 18.12 7.22 -2.10
N ILE A 197 17.57 7.06 -3.30
CA ILE A 197 17.86 5.93 -4.20
C ILE A 197 19.20 6.19 -4.89
N VAL A 198 20.11 5.21 -4.81
CA VAL A 198 21.39 5.23 -5.51
C VAL A 198 21.27 4.50 -6.85
N GLU A 199 20.64 3.33 -6.82
CA GLU A 199 20.35 2.48 -7.97
C GLU A 199 19.21 1.50 -7.59
N PRO A 200 18.62 0.75 -8.53
CA PRO A 200 17.62 -0.28 -8.24
C PRO A 200 17.93 -1.16 -7.03
N GLY A 201 17.10 -1.04 -5.98
CA GLY A 201 17.23 -1.81 -4.74
C GLY A 201 18.32 -1.36 -3.79
N VAL A 202 18.97 -0.22 -4.04
CA VAL A 202 20.01 0.33 -3.16
C VAL A 202 19.65 1.74 -2.75
N VAL A 203 19.53 1.94 -1.44
CA VAL A 203 19.31 3.26 -0.84
C VAL A 203 20.53 3.71 -0.04
N ARG A 204 20.72 5.01 0.07
CA ARG A 204 21.79 5.61 0.87
C ARG A 204 21.30 5.83 2.31
N PRO A 205 21.94 5.23 3.33
CA PRO A 205 21.65 5.57 4.72
C PRO A 205 22.13 6.99 5.04
N VAL A 206 21.47 7.65 5.99
CA VAL A 206 21.88 8.96 6.50
C VAL A 206 23.09 8.80 7.41
N SER A 207 23.06 7.79 8.28
CA SER A 207 24.15 7.44 9.19
C SER A 207 24.12 5.94 9.54
N ALA A 208 25.04 5.47 10.36
CA ALA A 208 25.06 4.06 10.80
C ALA A 208 23.81 3.64 11.62
N VAL A 209 23.06 4.61 12.17
CA VAL A 209 21.86 4.36 12.99
C VAL A 209 20.59 4.95 12.39
N GLU A 210 20.70 5.73 11.32
CA GLU A 210 19.58 6.35 10.61
C GLU A 210 19.50 5.78 9.19
N PRO A 211 18.64 4.79 8.95
CA PRO A 211 18.58 4.11 7.66
C PRO A 211 18.04 5.03 6.55
N GLY A 212 17.32 6.09 6.89
CA GLY A 212 16.76 7.08 5.97
C GLY A 212 16.44 8.40 6.66
N ARG A 213 16.07 9.42 5.89
CA ARG A 213 15.62 10.72 6.41
C ARG A 213 14.21 10.59 6.95
N VAL A 214 13.91 11.34 8.00
CA VAL A 214 12.55 11.50 8.51
C VAL A 214 11.95 12.74 7.84
N VAL A 215 10.85 12.58 7.09
CA VAL A 215 10.09 13.73 6.58
C VAL A 215 9.36 14.40 7.74
N ALA A 216 8.55 13.62 8.47
CA ALA A 216 7.93 14.05 9.71
C ALA A 216 7.49 12.84 10.55
N ASN A 217 7.28 13.10 11.84
CA ASN A 217 6.56 12.25 12.77
C ASN A 217 5.27 12.99 13.18
N LEU A 218 4.13 12.30 13.08
CA LEU A 218 2.87 12.83 13.59
C LEU A 218 2.84 12.79 15.12
N GLN A 219 2.14 13.75 15.72
CA GLN A 219 1.99 13.85 17.16
C GLN A 219 0.78 13.04 17.65
N GLY A 220 0.90 12.44 18.84
CA GLY A 220 -0.14 11.61 19.43
C GLY A 220 -0.18 10.20 18.83
N VAL A 221 -1.25 9.46 19.13
CA VAL A 221 -1.47 8.12 18.58
C VAL A 221 -2.04 8.25 17.17
N GLN A 222 -1.15 8.16 16.20
CA GLN A 222 -1.42 8.26 14.77
C GLN A 222 -0.71 7.09 14.10
N TYR A 223 -1.45 6.30 13.34
CA TYR A 223 -0.86 5.22 12.57
C TYR A 223 -0.93 5.54 11.09
N LEU A 224 0.16 5.29 10.38
CA LEU A 224 0.24 5.50 8.94
C LEU A 224 0.04 4.18 8.19
N ASP A 225 -0.69 4.23 7.10
CA ASP A 225 -0.99 3.10 6.25
C ASP A 225 -0.35 3.29 4.86
N SER A 226 -1.04 2.85 3.81
CA SER A 226 -0.61 3.00 2.43
C SER A 226 -0.59 4.46 1.96
N LEU A 227 0.11 4.71 0.84
CA LEU A 227 0.34 6.08 0.37
C LEU A 227 0.29 6.22 -1.15
N ALA A 228 0.01 7.44 -1.61
CA ALA A 228 0.18 7.86 -3.00
C ALA A 228 0.88 9.22 -3.04
N VAL A 229 1.43 9.58 -4.21
CA VAL A 229 2.22 10.81 -4.38
C VAL A 229 1.49 11.77 -5.30
N GLU A 230 1.43 13.05 -4.95
CA GLU A 230 0.94 14.13 -5.80
C GLU A 230 1.97 14.45 -6.90
N ALA A 231 1.54 15.01 -8.03
CA ALA A 231 2.43 15.32 -9.15
C ALA A 231 3.54 16.33 -8.78
N GLU A 232 3.29 17.20 -7.80
CA GLU A 232 4.27 18.16 -7.26
C GLU A 232 5.19 17.55 -6.20
N GLY A 233 4.97 16.30 -5.79
CA GLY A 233 5.86 15.55 -4.88
C GLY A 233 5.41 15.47 -3.43
N ASN A 234 4.26 16.06 -3.05
CA ASN A 234 3.67 15.81 -1.73
C ASN A 234 3.25 14.34 -1.60
N VAL A 235 3.34 13.78 -0.40
CA VAL A 235 3.03 12.38 -0.13
C VAL A 235 1.74 12.30 0.67
N CYS A 236 0.68 11.77 0.05
CA CYS A 236 -0.60 11.53 0.69
C CYS A 236 -0.56 10.15 1.35
N VAL A 237 -0.64 10.10 2.67
CA VAL A 237 -0.57 8.86 3.45
C VAL A 237 -1.90 8.66 4.16
N ALA A 238 -2.51 7.50 3.98
CA ALA A 238 -3.68 7.12 4.77
C ALA A 238 -3.31 7.02 6.25
N THR A 239 -4.17 7.57 7.11
CA THR A 239 -3.90 7.77 8.53
C THR A 239 -5.02 7.18 9.35
N LEU A 240 -4.72 6.08 10.05
CA LEU A 240 -5.65 5.40 10.94
C LEU A 240 -5.77 6.16 12.27
N VAL A 241 -6.77 5.78 13.07
CA VAL A 241 -7.14 6.36 14.37
C VAL A 241 -7.72 7.78 14.24
N ASN A 242 -6.98 8.71 13.64
CA ASN A 242 -7.49 10.05 13.35
C ASN A 242 -8.46 10.05 12.15
N GLY A 243 -8.34 9.05 11.26
CA GLY A 243 -9.31 8.79 10.21
C GLY A 243 -9.25 9.78 9.06
N GLY A 244 -8.43 9.48 8.06
CA GLY A 244 -8.35 10.29 6.85
C GLY A 244 -7.01 10.16 6.14
N LEU A 245 -6.67 11.18 5.36
CA LEU A 245 -5.40 11.27 4.64
C LEU A 245 -4.57 12.41 5.20
N THR A 246 -3.31 12.13 5.53
CA THR A 246 -2.33 13.14 5.90
C THR A 246 -1.37 13.36 4.74
N ILE A 247 -1.31 14.59 4.25
CA ILE A 247 -0.47 15.01 3.14
C ILE A 247 0.79 15.62 3.73
N PHE A 248 1.92 14.95 3.51
CA PHE A 248 3.24 15.39 3.92
C PHE A 248 3.89 16.18 2.79
N ASP A 249 4.52 17.30 3.14
CA ASP A 249 5.43 18.04 2.27
C ASP A 249 6.87 17.58 2.57
N PRO A 250 7.53 16.82 1.68
CA PRO A 250 8.88 16.32 1.90
C PRO A 250 9.97 17.40 1.96
N HIS A 251 9.68 18.61 1.48
CA HIS A 251 10.62 19.73 1.48
C HIS A 251 10.60 20.50 2.79
N THR A 252 9.41 20.70 3.36
CA THR A 252 9.25 21.49 4.59
C THR A 252 9.06 20.65 5.85
N GLY A 253 8.65 19.38 5.70
CA GLY A 253 8.19 18.53 6.81
C GLY A 253 6.80 18.90 7.32
N GLY A 254 6.10 19.83 6.64
CA GLY A 254 4.74 20.23 6.96
C GLY A 254 3.71 19.15 6.64
N THR A 255 2.55 19.23 7.29
CA THR A 255 1.45 18.28 7.08
C THR A 255 0.10 18.98 7.00
N GLU A 256 -0.74 18.52 6.07
CA GLU A 256 -2.18 18.84 5.95
C GLU A 256 -2.99 17.56 6.24
N HIS A 257 -4.13 17.65 6.92
CA HIS A 257 -5.00 16.49 7.14
C HIS A 257 -6.38 16.68 6.52
N LEU A 258 -6.84 15.66 5.80
CA LEU A 258 -8.15 15.60 5.17
C LEU A 258 -8.93 14.42 5.75
N ALA A 259 -9.97 14.73 6.52
CA ALA A 259 -10.79 13.74 7.19
C ALA A 259 -11.60 12.87 6.21
N VAL A 260 -11.68 11.58 6.53
CA VAL A 260 -12.56 10.58 5.88
C VAL A 260 -13.40 9.96 7.00
N PRO A 261 -14.70 9.67 6.80
CA PRO A 261 -15.58 9.15 7.85
C PRO A 261 -15.32 7.66 8.14
N ASP A 262 -14.07 7.30 8.37
CA ASP A 262 -13.60 5.97 8.74
C ASP A 262 -12.31 6.10 9.56
N MET A 263 -12.30 5.51 10.75
CA MET A 263 -11.12 5.49 11.63
C MET A 263 -9.97 4.69 11.03
N LEU A 264 -10.27 3.71 10.17
CA LEU A 264 -9.32 2.86 9.46
C LEU A 264 -9.39 3.21 7.96
N CYS A 265 -9.11 4.46 7.63
CA CYS A 265 -8.77 4.85 6.26
C CYS A 265 -7.35 4.33 5.97
N THR A 266 -7.22 3.52 4.91
CA THR A 266 -6.05 2.65 4.71
C THR A 266 -5.26 2.93 3.45
N ASN A 267 -5.89 3.45 2.39
CA ASN A 267 -5.20 3.63 1.12
C ASN A 267 -5.89 4.66 0.24
N LEU A 268 -5.17 5.11 -0.78
CA LEU A 268 -5.72 5.87 -1.89
C LEU A 268 -4.97 5.61 -3.20
N CYS A 269 -5.62 5.89 -4.32
CA CYS A 269 -4.94 6.03 -5.60
C CYS A 269 -5.52 7.17 -6.42
N PHE A 270 -4.70 7.71 -7.31
CA PHE A 270 -5.08 8.77 -8.23
C PHE A 270 -5.37 8.23 -9.62
N GLY A 271 -6.31 8.85 -10.31
CA GLY A 271 -6.64 8.53 -11.69
C GLY A 271 -7.50 9.58 -12.37
N GLY A 272 -8.20 9.16 -13.41
CA GLY A 272 -8.96 10.04 -14.28
C GLY A 272 -8.07 10.85 -15.25
N PRO A 273 -8.68 11.53 -16.25
CA PRO A 273 -7.94 12.17 -17.33
C PRO A 273 -6.93 13.22 -16.86
N ASP A 274 -7.23 13.93 -15.77
CA ASP A 274 -6.39 14.99 -15.21
C ASP A 274 -5.70 14.60 -13.89
N MET A 275 -5.72 13.30 -13.52
CA MET A 275 -5.14 12.76 -12.28
C MET A 275 -5.72 13.33 -10.98
N ARG A 276 -6.90 13.94 -11.03
CA ARG A 276 -7.54 14.55 -9.86
C ARG A 276 -8.73 13.75 -9.35
N ASP A 277 -9.02 12.59 -9.93
CA ASP A 277 -9.90 11.63 -9.27
C ASP A 277 -9.08 10.84 -8.26
N ALA A 278 -9.56 10.74 -7.02
CA ALA A 278 -8.95 9.91 -6.00
C ALA A 278 -9.96 8.89 -5.50
N TRP A 279 -9.55 7.62 -5.46
CA TRP A 279 -10.26 6.55 -4.78
C TRP A 279 -9.63 6.30 -3.43
N ILE A 280 -10.44 6.10 -2.40
CA ILE A 280 -9.99 6.00 -1.01
C ILE A 280 -10.63 4.77 -0.38
N THR A 281 -9.82 3.87 0.16
CA THR A 281 -10.31 2.73 0.92
C THR A 281 -10.53 3.13 2.38
N ALA A 282 -11.74 2.85 2.84
CA ALA A 282 -12.22 3.06 4.19
C ALA A 282 -12.51 1.67 4.77
N SER A 283 -11.47 1.00 5.27
CA SER A 283 -11.50 -0.45 5.48
C SER A 283 -12.29 -0.86 6.69
N GLY A 284 -12.30 -0.01 7.73
CA GLY A 284 -13.02 -0.28 8.96
C GLY A 284 -14.51 -0.46 8.69
N THR A 285 -15.11 0.46 7.93
CA THR A 285 -16.53 0.42 7.55
C THR A 285 -16.79 -0.40 6.28
N GLY A 286 -15.75 -0.97 5.66
CA GLY A 286 -15.88 -1.77 4.45
C GLY A 286 -16.38 -0.97 3.25
N ARG A 287 -15.83 0.24 3.03
CA ARG A 287 -16.27 1.18 1.99
C ARG A 287 -15.15 1.61 1.06
N LEU A 288 -15.54 1.93 -0.16
CA LEU A 288 -14.70 2.58 -1.15
C LEU A 288 -15.34 3.93 -1.52
N TYR A 289 -14.57 5.00 -1.39
CA TYR A 289 -15.00 6.34 -1.75
C TYR A 289 -14.28 6.82 -3.02
N LYS A 290 -14.93 7.71 -3.76
CA LYS A 290 -14.31 8.52 -4.82
C LYS A 290 -14.47 10.00 -4.49
N THR A 291 -13.51 10.80 -4.91
CA THR A 291 -13.59 12.24 -4.77
C THR A 291 -12.75 12.98 -5.81
N ARG A 292 -12.94 14.29 -5.90
CA ARG A 292 -12.08 15.20 -6.65
C ARG A 292 -11.02 15.80 -5.75
N TRP A 293 -9.78 15.42 -5.97
CA TRP A 293 -8.62 15.90 -5.24
C TRP A 293 -8.27 17.34 -5.65
N PRO A 294 -7.83 18.19 -4.70
CA PRO A 294 -7.49 19.58 -5.00
C PRO A 294 -6.29 19.70 -5.96
N ARG A 295 -5.37 18.73 -5.95
CA ARG A 295 -4.13 18.72 -6.74
C ARG A 295 -4.06 17.45 -7.62
N PRO A 296 -3.33 17.45 -8.74
CA PRO A 296 -3.16 16.24 -9.53
C PRO A 296 -2.25 15.23 -8.81
N GLY A 297 -2.62 13.96 -8.86
CA GLY A 297 -1.77 12.83 -8.51
C GLY A 297 -0.63 12.62 -9.49
N LEU A 298 0.45 12.01 -9.02
CA LEU A 298 1.53 11.53 -9.87
C LEU A 298 1.02 10.39 -10.75
N ARG A 299 1.28 10.48 -12.06
CA ARG A 299 1.02 9.35 -12.97
C ARG A 299 2.04 8.25 -12.68
N LEU A 300 1.55 7.04 -12.42
CA LEU A 300 2.40 5.86 -12.26
C LEU A 300 3.04 5.48 -13.60
N ASN A 301 4.21 4.84 -13.54
CA ASN A 301 4.97 4.40 -14.72
C ASN A 301 4.22 3.39 -15.58
N TYR A 302 3.43 2.54 -14.94
CA TYR A 302 2.60 1.55 -15.59
C TYR A 302 1.18 1.67 -15.05
N ASN A 303 0.22 1.68 -15.96
CA ASN A 303 -1.19 1.63 -15.67
C ASN A 303 -1.88 0.90 -16.83
N ALA A 304 -3.09 0.38 -16.59
CA ALA A 304 -3.88 -0.35 -17.58
C ALA A 304 -5.29 0.23 -17.68
#